data_AF-A0A521ZLA4-F1
#
_entry.id   AF-A0A521ZLA4-F1
#
_cell.length_a   1.000
_cell.length_b   1.000
_cell.length_c   1.000
_cell.angle_alpha   90.00
_cell.angle_beta   90.00
_cell.angle_gamma   90.00
#
_symmetry.space_group_name_H-M   'P 1'
#
loop_
_entity.id
_entity.type
_entity.pdbx_description
1 polymer ?
#
loop_
_entity_poly.entity_id
_entity_poly.type
_entity_poly.pdbx_seq_one_letter_code
_entity_poly.pdbx_strand_id
1 'polypeptide(L)'
;MTKAVPLCVDLDGTLIHSDLLLESFLLLIKRNPLYLLLVPFWLMQGKAGLKRQIASRVQLDGSALPYTKPLLDWLRGQKEQGRAVWLCTASDSRLAQAVADHVGFFDGVMASDGQLNLSGANKAAELVKRFGDKGF
;
A
#
# COMPACT_ATOMS: atom_id res chain seq x y z
N MET A 1 -29.78 -10.76 -1.57
CA MET A 1 -28.83 -10.42 -0.49
C MET A 1 -28.17 -9.10 -0.85
N THR A 2 -28.38 -8.04 -0.08
CA THR A 2 -27.68 -6.76 -0.24
C THR A 2 -26.21 -6.99 0.09
N LYS A 3 -25.32 -6.75 -0.89
CA LYS A 3 -23.88 -6.93 -0.72
C LYS A 3 -23.39 -5.88 0.30
N ALA A 4 -22.72 -6.31 1.36
CA ALA A 4 -22.19 -5.40 2.37
C ALA A 4 -21.20 -4.41 1.73
N VAL A 5 -21.24 -3.13 2.15
CA VAL A 5 -20.33 -2.07 1.67
C VAL A 5 -18.88 -2.51 1.94
N PRO A 6 -17.98 -2.53 0.94
CA PRO A 6 -16.59 -2.95 1.12
C PRO A 6 -15.85 -2.12 2.18
N LEU A 7 -14.83 -2.69 2.80
CA LEU A 7 -13.88 -1.96 3.66
C LEU A 7 -12.65 -1.60 2.85
N CYS A 8 -12.36 -0.31 2.74
CA CYS A 8 -11.15 0.20 2.12
C CYS A 8 -10.18 0.65 3.21
N VAL A 9 -9.13 -0.12 3.46
CA VAL A 9 -8.17 0.14 4.53
C VAL A 9 -6.90 0.78 4.00
N ASP A 10 -6.42 1.82 4.67
CA ASP A 10 -5.14 2.44 4.39
C ASP A 10 -3.98 1.64 5.01
N LEU A 11 -2.78 1.81 4.47
CA LEU A 11 -1.61 1.05 4.90
C LEU A 11 -0.78 1.80 5.95
N ASP A 12 -0.12 2.86 5.50
CA ASP A 12 0.87 3.61 6.26
C ASP A 12 0.21 4.35 7.42
N GLY A 13 0.69 4.13 8.64
CA GLY A 13 0.08 4.67 9.87
C GLY A 13 -1.31 4.11 10.23
N THR A 14 -1.84 3.14 9.47
CA THR A 14 -3.15 2.51 9.71
C THR A 14 -3.01 1.01 9.94
N LEU A 15 -2.74 0.23 8.88
CA LEU A 15 -2.52 -1.22 8.98
C LEU A 15 -1.15 -1.54 9.60
N ILE A 16 -0.17 -0.68 9.37
CA ILE A 16 1.17 -0.75 9.98
C ILE A 16 1.46 0.55 10.77
N HIS A 17 2.23 0.44 11.85
CA HIS A 17 2.69 1.57 12.67
C HIS A 17 3.94 2.27 12.10
N SER A 18 4.19 2.11 10.81
CA SER A 18 5.35 2.66 10.10
C SER A 18 4.91 3.23 8.74
N ASP A 19 5.90 3.67 7.96
CA ASP A 19 5.73 4.13 6.60
C ASP A 19 6.56 3.25 5.66
N LEU A 20 5.91 2.60 4.69
CA LEU A 20 6.54 1.67 3.75
C LEU A 20 7.62 2.33 2.89
N LEU A 21 7.48 3.60 2.55
CA LEU A 21 8.49 4.30 1.78
C LEU A 21 9.75 4.46 2.63
N LEU A 22 9.61 4.81 3.91
CA LEU A 22 10.74 4.90 4.83
C LEU A 22 11.40 3.54 5.04
N GLU A 23 10.63 2.49 5.36
CA GLU A 23 11.16 1.12 5.53
C GLU A 23 11.93 0.66 4.28
N SER A 24 11.33 0.84 3.11
CA SER A 24 11.94 0.46 1.83
C SER A 24 13.16 1.30 1.49
N PHE A 25 13.18 2.58 1.86
CA PHE A 25 14.31 3.47 1.66
C PHE A 25 15.48 3.11 2.56
N LEU A 26 15.23 2.77 3.83
CA LEU A 26 16.25 2.28 4.75
C LEU A 26 16.84 0.94 4.28
N LEU A 27 16.00 0.04 3.78
CA LEU A 27 16.46 -1.22 3.16
C LEU A 27 17.33 -0.94 1.92
N LEU A 28 16.98 0.05 1.10
CA LEU A 28 17.75 0.44 -0.07
C LEU A 28 19.16 0.91 0.33
N ILE A 29 19.25 1.81 1.31
CA ILE A 29 20.53 2.33 1.81
C ILE A 29 21.35 1.21 2.44
N LYS A 30 20.72 0.36 3.27
CA LYS A 30 21.37 -0.81 3.89
C LYS A 30 21.96 -1.76 2.85
N ARG A 31 21.27 -1.93 1.72
CA ARG A 31 21.74 -2.76 0.60
C ARG A 31 22.88 -2.12 -0.17
N ASN A 32 22.75 -0.84 -0.54
CA ASN A 32 23.78 -0.09 -1.23
C ASN A 32 23.63 1.43 -1.00
N PRO A 33 24.50 2.05 -0.18
CA PRO A 33 24.41 3.47 0.13
C PRO A 33 24.67 4.38 -1.07
N LEU A 34 25.31 3.88 -2.15
CA LEU A 34 25.54 4.67 -3.37
C LEU A 34 24.23 5.08 -4.07
N TYR A 35 23.12 4.39 -3.79
CA TYR A 35 21.81 4.79 -4.32
C TYR A 35 21.33 6.16 -3.84
N LEU A 36 21.86 6.69 -2.73
CA LEU A 36 21.58 8.06 -2.29
C LEU A 36 21.91 9.10 -3.35
N LEU A 37 22.95 8.86 -4.16
CA LEU A 37 23.35 9.75 -5.26
C LEU A 37 22.32 9.77 -6.41
N LEU A 38 21.50 8.72 -6.54
CA LEU A 38 20.50 8.60 -7.60
C LEU A 38 19.11 9.12 -7.17
N VAL A 39 18.88 9.33 -5.88
CA VAL A 39 17.59 9.81 -5.34
C VAL A 39 17.15 11.14 -5.98
N PRO A 40 18.02 12.17 -6.15
CA PRO A 40 17.62 13.41 -6.81
C PRO A 40 17.15 13.18 -8.25
N PHE A 41 17.83 12.30 -8.99
CA PHE A 41 17.45 11.97 -10.37
C PHE A 41 16.09 11.25 -10.44
N TRP A 42 15.81 10.35 -9.50
CA TRP A 42 14.49 9.70 -9.44
C TRP A 42 13.38 10.66 -9.02
N LEU A 43 13.67 11.61 -8.14
CA LEU A 43 12.73 12.66 -7.76
C LEU A 43 12.35 13.58 -8.93
N MET A 44 13.26 13.81 -9.88
CA MET A 44 12.94 14.54 -11.12
C MET A 44 11.89 13.81 -11.98
N GLN A 45 11.72 12.50 -11.81
CA GLN A 45 10.65 11.71 -12.44
C GLN A 45 9.32 11.75 -11.64
N GLY A 46 9.27 12.53 -10.55
CA GLY A 46 8.13 12.65 -9.65
C GLY A 46 8.11 11.62 -8.52
N LYS A 47 7.17 11.80 -7.57
CA LYS A 47 7.04 10.95 -6.37
C LYS A 47 6.75 9.49 -6.71
N ALA A 48 5.91 9.23 -7.71
CA ALA A 48 5.59 7.88 -8.15
C ALA A 48 6.83 7.20 -8.77
N GLY A 49 7.61 7.94 -9.56
CA GLY A 49 8.89 7.49 -10.10
C GLY A 49 9.89 7.12 -9.01
N LEU A 50 10.08 7.98 -7.99
CA LEU A 50 10.93 7.66 -6.85
C LEU A 50 10.52 6.35 -6.15
N LYS A 51 9.23 6.22 -5.80
CA LYS A 51 8.69 5.03 -5.13
C LYS A 51 8.94 3.76 -5.95
N ARG A 52 8.73 3.83 -7.28
CA ARG A 52 8.96 2.73 -8.21
C ARG A 52 10.43 2.31 -8.26
N GLN A 53 11.36 3.26 -8.28
CA GLN A 53 12.79 2.98 -8.31
C GLN A 53 13.25 2.31 -7.01
N ILE A 54 12.77 2.77 -5.85
CA ILE A 54 13.03 2.13 -4.56
C ILE A 54 12.46 0.71 -4.55
N ALA A 55 11.17 0.55 -4.85
CA ALA A 55 10.47 -0.73 -4.85
C ALA A 55 11.08 -1.76 -5.80
N SER A 56 11.71 -1.33 -6.90
CA SER A 56 12.40 -2.23 -7.85
C SER A 56 13.75 -2.77 -7.36
N ARG A 57 14.33 -2.18 -6.31
CA ARG A 57 15.70 -2.47 -5.84
C ARG A 57 15.75 -3.09 -4.44
N VAL A 58 14.61 -3.20 -3.78
CA VAL A 58 14.48 -3.84 -2.47
C VAL A 58 13.46 -4.96 -2.53
N GLN A 59 13.67 -5.95 -1.68
CA GLN A 59 12.67 -6.98 -1.40
C GLN A 59 12.17 -6.72 0.01
N LEU A 60 10.90 -6.34 0.12
CA LEU A 60 10.26 -6.10 1.40
C LEU A 60 9.77 -7.45 1.95
N ASP A 61 10.20 -7.79 3.17
CA ASP A 61 9.59 -8.88 3.93
C ASP A 61 8.33 -8.34 4.61
N GLY A 62 7.17 -8.69 4.05
CA GLY A 62 5.88 -8.28 4.60
C GLY A 62 5.68 -8.75 6.05
N SER A 63 6.32 -9.83 6.49
CA SER A 63 6.15 -10.37 7.85
C SER A 63 6.87 -9.58 8.93
N ALA A 64 7.90 -8.81 8.56
CA ALA A 64 8.72 -8.03 9.48
C ALA A 64 8.11 -6.65 9.82
N LEU A 65 6.99 -6.28 9.20
CA LEU A 65 6.37 -4.97 9.40
C LEU A 65 5.63 -4.87 10.74
N PRO A 66 5.63 -3.68 11.38
CA PRO A 66 4.96 -3.47 12.66
C PRO A 66 3.44 -3.32 12.48
N TYR A 67 2.72 -4.42 12.30
CA TYR A 67 1.27 -4.41 12.09
C TYR A 67 0.46 -3.96 13.33
N THR A 68 -0.62 -3.23 13.06
CA THR A 68 -1.68 -2.93 14.04
C THR A 68 -2.52 -4.18 14.28
N LYS A 69 -2.07 -5.09 15.16
CA LYS A 69 -2.72 -6.39 15.40
C LYS A 69 -4.24 -6.31 15.66
N PRO A 70 -4.75 -5.41 16.54
CA PRO A 70 -6.19 -5.33 16.79
C PRO A 70 -7.01 -4.99 15.55
N LEU A 71 -6.50 -4.11 14.68
CA LEU A 71 -7.15 -3.78 13.41
C LEU A 71 -7.13 -4.97 12.45
N LEU A 72 -6.00 -5.66 12.36
CA LEU A 72 -5.83 -6.81 11.48
C LEU A 72 -6.77 -7.97 11.85
N ASP A 73 -6.93 -8.24 13.15
CA ASP A 73 -7.87 -9.25 13.65
C ASP A 73 -9.32 -8.85 13.40
N TRP A 74 -9.66 -7.57 13.57
CA TRP A 74 -11.00 -7.06 13.24
C TRP A 74 -11.32 -7.18 11.74
N LEU A 75 -10.38 -6.82 10.87
CA LEU A 75 -10.54 -6.95 9.41
C LEU A 75 -10.71 -8.42 8.99
N ARG A 76 -9.96 -9.34 9.61
CA ARG A 76 -10.13 -10.78 9.38
C ARG A 76 -11.53 -11.24 9.76
N GLY A 77 -12.06 -10.81 10.92
CA GLY A 77 -13.43 -11.10 11.32
C GLY A 77 -14.48 -10.54 10.35
N GLN A 78 -14.27 -9.34 9.80
CA GLN A 78 -15.15 -8.77 8.75
C GLN A 78 -15.11 -9.60 7.47
N LYS A 79 -13.92 -10.07 7.08
CA LYS A 79 -13.74 -10.93 5.91
C LYS A 79 -14.44 -12.27 6.07
N GLU A 80 -14.34 -12.89 7.24
CA GLU A 80 -15.03 -14.14 7.58
C GLU A 80 -16.56 -13.99 7.56
N GLN A 81 -17.08 -12.80 7.84
CA GLN A 81 -18.50 -12.46 7.67
C GLN A 81 -18.91 -12.21 6.21
N GLY A 82 -18.00 -12.42 5.25
CA GLY A 82 -18.25 -12.27 3.81
C GLY A 82 -18.16 -10.82 3.31
N ARG A 83 -17.69 -9.88 4.13
CA ARG A 83 -17.47 -8.49 3.71
C ARG A 83 -16.20 -8.40 2.86
N ALA A 84 -16.28 -7.67 1.75
CA ALA A 84 -15.10 -7.42 0.92
C ALA A 84 -14.14 -6.45 1.63
N VAL A 85 -12.84 -6.75 1.61
CA VAL A 85 -11.79 -5.94 2.26
C VAL A 85 -10.69 -5.62 1.23
N TRP A 86 -10.37 -4.35 1.05
CA TRP A 86 -9.45 -3.85 0.04
C TRP A 86 -8.33 -3.05 0.71
N LEU A 87 -7.08 -3.32 0.29
CA LEU A 87 -5.94 -2.50 0.69
C LEU A 87 -5.83 -1.32 -0.28
N CYS A 88 -5.88 -0.10 0.23
CA CYS A 88 -5.87 1.12 -0.57
C CYS A 88 -4.77 2.06 -0.06
N THR A 89 -3.66 2.21 -0.78
CA THR A 89 -2.48 2.96 -0.31
C THR A 89 -1.87 3.82 -1.42
N ALA A 90 -1.15 4.88 -1.04
CA ALA A 90 -0.32 5.64 -1.97
C ALA A 90 1.06 4.98 -2.20
N SER A 91 1.40 3.90 -1.49
CA SER A 91 2.64 3.15 -1.67
C SER A 91 2.72 2.49 -3.05
N ASP A 92 3.94 2.12 -3.49
CA ASP A 92 4.12 1.44 -4.78
C ASP A 92 3.42 0.07 -4.76
N SER A 93 2.77 -0.25 -5.87
CA SER A 93 2.03 -1.50 -6.08
C SER A 93 2.81 -2.76 -5.70
N ARG A 94 4.13 -2.83 -5.94
CA ARG A 94 4.92 -4.01 -5.59
C ARG A 94 5.03 -4.21 -4.09
N LEU A 95 5.24 -3.12 -3.34
CA LEU A 95 5.37 -3.16 -1.90
C LEU A 95 4.01 -3.41 -1.24
N ALA A 96 2.96 -2.74 -1.74
CA ALA A 96 1.59 -2.95 -1.30
C ALA A 96 1.14 -4.40 -1.55
N GLN A 97 1.52 -4.99 -2.69
CA GLN A 97 1.22 -6.39 -2.99
C GLN A 97 1.96 -7.34 -2.05
N ALA A 98 3.25 -7.09 -1.74
CA ALA A 98 3.99 -7.90 -0.79
C ALA A 98 3.33 -7.91 0.61
N VAL A 99 2.77 -6.78 1.05
CA VAL A 99 1.98 -6.71 2.28
C VAL A 99 0.67 -7.50 2.15
N ALA A 100 -0.06 -7.31 1.05
CA ALA A 100 -1.33 -7.99 0.84
C ALA A 100 -1.17 -9.52 0.76
N ASP A 101 -0.12 -9.99 0.09
CA ASP A 101 0.23 -11.41 -0.03
C ASP A 101 0.59 -12.01 1.33
N HIS A 102 1.32 -11.27 2.17
CA HIS A 102 1.61 -11.69 3.53
C HIS A 102 0.36 -11.77 4.42
N VAL A 103 -0.51 -10.75 4.36
CA VAL A 103 -1.72 -10.68 5.18
C VAL A 103 -2.79 -11.70 4.72
N GLY A 104 -2.88 -11.95 3.41
CA GLY A 104 -3.54 -13.11 2.82
C GLY A 104 -5.06 -13.06 2.72
N PHE A 105 -5.73 -11.98 3.13
CA PHE A 105 -7.21 -11.92 3.14
C PHE A 105 -7.84 -10.80 2.32
N PHE A 106 -7.05 -9.93 1.68
CA PHE A 106 -7.57 -8.83 0.86
C PHE A 106 -8.20 -9.34 -0.44
N ASP A 107 -9.33 -8.75 -0.83
CA ASP A 107 -10.00 -8.96 -2.12
C ASP A 107 -9.31 -8.23 -3.28
N GLY A 108 -8.44 -7.27 -2.95
CA GLY A 108 -7.61 -6.60 -3.93
C GLY A 108 -6.82 -5.44 -3.32
N VAL A 109 -5.92 -4.91 -4.15
CA VAL A 109 -5.02 -3.82 -3.79
C VAL A 109 -5.20 -2.67 -4.77
N MET A 110 -5.41 -1.47 -4.24
CA MET A 110 -5.30 -0.21 -4.97
C MET A 110 -4.05 0.51 -4.47
N ALA A 111 -3.09 0.71 -5.38
CA ALA A 111 -1.79 1.28 -5.06
C ALA A 111 -1.28 2.21 -6.16
N SER A 112 -0.20 2.94 -5.90
CA SER A 112 0.48 3.71 -6.95
C SER A 112 1.19 2.77 -7.94
N ASP A 113 1.10 3.06 -9.24
CA ASP A 113 1.64 2.21 -10.31
C ASP A 113 3.02 2.68 -10.84
N GLY A 114 3.55 3.76 -10.27
CA GLY A 114 4.80 4.40 -10.70
C GLY A 114 4.60 5.55 -11.69
N GLN A 115 3.39 5.74 -12.23
CA GLN A 115 3.00 6.91 -13.02
C GLN A 115 2.01 7.79 -12.26
N LEU A 116 0.95 7.19 -11.73
CA LEU A 116 -0.06 7.83 -10.91
C LEU A 116 0.24 7.59 -9.43
N ASN A 117 0.37 8.68 -8.67
CA ASN A 117 0.42 8.60 -7.21
C ASN A 117 -1.00 8.54 -6.64
N LEU A 118 -1.37 7.41 -6.06
CA LEU A 118 -2.71 7.13 -5.52
C LEU A 118 -2.91 7.75 -4.12
N SER A 119 -2.83 9.07 -4.03
CA SER A 119 -3.06 9.83 -2.79
C SER A 119 -4.17 10.87 -2.94
N GLY A 120 -4.83 11.22 -1.84
CA GLY A 120 -5.80 12.33 -1.82
C GLY A 120 -6.90 12.16 -2.86
N ALA A 121 -7.06 13.15 -3.74
CA ALA A 121 -8.09 13.15 -4.78
C ALA A 121 -8.01 11.95 -5.74
N ASN A 122 -6.80 11.48 -6.08
CA ASN A 122 -6.63 10.31 -6.95
C ASN A 122 -7.15 9.03 -6.29
N LYS A 123 -6.89 8.87 -4.99
CA LYS A 123 -7.39 7.73 -4.20
C LYS A 123 -8.92 7.76 -4.13
N ALA A 124 -9.50 8.92 -3.84
CA ALA A 124 -10.95 9.10 -3.83
C ALA A 124 -11.59 8.79 -5.19
N ALA A 125 -11.00 9.28 -6.28
CA ALA A 125 -11.49 9.02 -7.64
C ALA A 125 -11.44 7.53 -8.00
N GLU A 126 -10.38 6.81 -7.66
CA GLU A 126 -10.28 5.37 -7.96
C GLU A 126 -11.27 4.54 -7.11
N LEU A 127 -11.50 4.94 -5.85
CA LEU A 127 -12.51 4.30 -5.00
C LEU A 127 -13.93 4.49 -5.55
N VAL A 128 -14.28 5.72 -5.96
CA VAL A 128 -15.57 6.01 -6.61
C VAL A 128 -15.70 5.26 -7.93
N LYS A 129 -14.65 5.19 -8.74
CA LYS A 129 -14.64 4.43 -9.99
C LYS A 129 -14.85 2.94 -9.75
N ARG A 130 -14.29 2.36 -8.68
CA ARG A 130 -14.41 0.93 -8.38
C ARG A 130 -15.75 0.57 -7.74
N PHE A 131 -16.21 1.36 -6.79
CA PHE A 131 -17.32 0.99 -5.90
C PHE A 131 -18.57 1.87 -6.06
N GLY A 132 -18.47 2.97 -6.83
CA GLY A 132 -19.50 3.99 -6.93
C GLY A 132 -19.39 5.05 -5.84
N ASP A 133 -20.01 6.20 -6.08
CA ASP A 133 -20.12 7.25 -5.05
C ASP A 133 -20.92 6.72 -3.86
N LYS A 134 -20.40 6.94 -2.64
CA LYS A 134 -20.92 6.39 -1.37
C LYS A 134 -20.98 4.85 -1.31
N GLY A 135 -20.19 4.17 -2.15
CA GLY A 135 -20.14 2.70 -2.23
C GLY A 135 -19.07 2.03 -1.37
N PHE A 136 -18.36 2.78 -0.51
CA PHE A 136 -17.22 2.31 0.30
C PHE A 136 -17.06 3.12 1.57
#